data_AF-A0A9X8T587-F1
#
_entry.id   AF-A0A9X8T587-F1
#
_cell.length_a   1.000
_cell.length_b   1.000
_cell.length_c   1.000
_cell.angle_alpha   90.00
_cell.angle_beta   90.00
_cell.angle_gamma   90.00
#
_symmetry.space_group_name_H-M   'P 1'
#
loop_
_entity.id
_entity.type
_entity.pdbx_description
1 polymer ?
#
loop_
_entity_poly.entity_id
_entity_poly.type
_entity_poly.pdbx_seq_one_letter_code
_entity_poly.pdbx_strand_id
1 'polypeptide(L)' 'MAYEEIGDVAHAIPAGGLWLDDYVAYREVLVQVEEALSEADRKQFQALVRGERFKGRQALLRKVRPYFSGFDQG' A
#
# COMPACT_ATOMS: atom_id res chain seq x y z
N MET A 1 10.13 -18.12 -34.98
CA MET A 1 9.60 -17.82 -33.64
C MET A 1 9.47 -16.31 -33.58
N ALA A 2 8.25 -15.81 -33.81
CA ALA A 2 7.98 -14.39 -33.75
C ALA A 2 7.95 -14.01 -32.27
N TYR A 3 8.90 -13.19 -31.85
CA TYR A 3 8.82 -12.50 -30.57
C TYR A 3 7.66 -11.53 -30.69
N GLU A 4 6.54 -11.82 -30.02
CA GLU A 4 5.49 -10.83 -29.78
C GLU A 4 6.09 -9.76 -28.86
N GLU A 5 6.31 -8.58 -29.43
CA GLU A 5 6.49 -7.37 -28.65
C GLU A 5 5.23 -7.18 -27.81
N ILE A 6 5.35 -7.32 -26.49
CA ILE A 6 4.31 -6.89 -25.55
C ILE A 6 4.42 -5.36 -25.46
N GLY A 7 4.07 -4.68 -26.55
CA GLY A 7 3.62 -3.30 -26.55
C GLY A 7 2.11 -3.29 -26.28
N ASP A 8 1.66 -2.35 -25.46
CA ASP A 8 0.25 -2.00 -25.25
C ASP A 8 -0.57 -2.90 -24.31
N VAL A 9 -0.17 -2.96 -23.04
CA VAL A 9 -1.13 -3.14 -21.92
C VAL A 9 -0.94 -2.02 -20.87
N ALA A 10 -0.76 -0.77 -21.32
CA ALA A 10 -0.74 0.40 -20.44
C ALA A 10 -2.08 1.15 -20.41
N HIS A 11 -3.03 0.83 -21.28
CA HIS A 11 -4.20 1.66 -21.50
C HIS A 11 -5.48 0.85 -21.59
N ALA A 12 -6.06 0.59 -20.41
CA ALA A 12 -7.50 0.57 -20.12
C ALA A 12 -7.88 -0.58 -19.18
N ILE A 13 -7.70 -0.36 -17.89
CA ILE A 13 -8.66 -0.89 -16.91
C ILE A 13 -9.44 0.32 -16.39
N PRO A 14 -10.66 0.59 -16.91
CA PRO A 14 -11.52 1.56 -16.28
C PRO A 14 -12.12 0.92 -15.02
N ALA A 15 -11.97 1.60 -13.88
CA ALA A 15 -12.63 1.41 -12.58
C ALA A 15 -11.76 0.86 -11.42
N GLY A 16 -11.35 1.78 -10.54
CA GLY A 16 -11.23 1.52 -9.09
C GLY A 16 -9.92 0.92 -8.56
N GLY A 17 -8.89 0.74 -9.39
CA GLY A 17 -7.58 0.22 -8.98
C GLY A 17 -6.49 1.30 -8.87
N LEU A 18 -5.42 1.00 -8.14
CA LEU A 18 -4.17 1.78 -8.16
C LEU A 18 -3.47 1.60 -9.52
N TRP A 19 -2.85 2.67 -10.04
CA TRP A 19 -1.94 2.55 -11.18
C TRP A 19 -0.75 1.66 -10.82
N LEU A 20 -0.06 1.10 -11.81
CA LEU A 20 1.11 0.23 -11.56
C LEU A 20 2.16 0.96 -10.70
N ASP A 21 2.44 2.22 -11.03
CA ASP A 21 3.41 3.03 -10.31
C ASP A 21 2.95 3.31 -8.86
N ASP A 22 1.68 3.65 -8.67
CA ASP A 22 1.10 3.85 -7.33
C ASP A 22 1.09 2.54 -6.52
N TYR A 23 0.88 1.39 -7.18
CA TYR A 23 0.91 0.08 -6.55
C TYR A 23 2.32 -0.27 -6.07
N VAL A 24 3.34 -0.01 -6.89
CA VAL A 24 4.75 -0.21 -6.51
C VAL A 24 5.10 0.70 -5.34
N ALA A 25 4.79 2.00 -5.42
CA ALA A 25 5.02 2.95 -4.34
C ALA A 25 4.30 2.52 -3.05
N TYR A 26 3.05 2.06 -3.15
CA TYR A 26 2.29 1.57 -2.00
C TYR A 26 2.95 0.34 -1.35
N ARG A 27 3.44 -0.61 -2.16
CA ARG A 27 4.15 -1.81 -1.66
C ARG A 27 5.44 -1.44 -0.94
N GLU A 28 6.21 -0.49 -1.47
CA GLU A 28 7.43 -0.01 -0.82
C GLU A 28 7.13 0.64 0.53
N VAL A 29 6.08 1.46 0.61
CA VAL A 29 5.65 2.08 1.87
C VAL A 29 5.19 1.05 2.88
N LEU A 30 4.48 -0.02 2.48
CA LEU A 30 4.13 -1.11 3.38
C LEU A 30 5.36 -1.76 4.02
N VAL A 31 6.40 -2.03 3.22
CA VAL A 31 7.66 -2.63 3.70
C VAL A 31 8.34 -1.70 4.71
N GLN A 32 8.48 -0.42 4.38
CA GLN A 32 9.08 0.58 5.27
C GLN A 32 8.34 0.69 6.62
N VAL A 33 7.00 0.69 6.57
CA VAL A 33 6.19 0.70 7.80
C VAL A 33 6.39 -0.57 8.61
N GLU A 34 6.41 -1.75 7.98
CA GLU A 34 6.63 -3.01 8.71
C GLU A 34 8.02 -3.10 9.36
N GLU A 35 9.04 -2.54 8.73
CA GLU A 35 10.41 -2.48 9.28
C GLU A 35 10.56 -1.46 10.41
N ALA A 36 9.83 -0.34 10.34
CA ALA A 36 9.88 0.72 11.35
C ALA A 36 9.02 0.43 12.60
N LEU A 37 8.11 -0.55 12.53
CA LEU A 37 7.19 -0.88 13.61
C LEU A 37 7.72 -1.99 14.54
N SER A 38 7.33 -1.90 15.81
CA SER A 38 7.52 -3.00 16.77
C SER A 38 6.70 -4.23 16.37
N GLU A 39 7.06 -5.43 16.84
CA GLU A 39 6.33 -6.67 16.52
C GLU A 39 4.82 -6.58 16.87
N ALA A 40 4.49 -5.91 17.97
CA ALA A 40 3.12 -5.69 18.40
C ALA A 40 2.38 -4.72 17.47
N ASP A 41 3.00 -3.60 17.09
CA ASP A 41 2.42 -2.64 16.16
C ASP A 41 2.30 -3.25 14.74
N ARG A 42 3.23 -4.11 14.32
CA ARG A 42 3.19 -4.82 13.03
C ARG A 42 1.98 -5.76 12.94
N LYS A 43 1.68 -6.51 14.01
CA LYS A 43 0.45 -7.34 14.08
C LYS A 43 -0.81 -6.49 13.94
N GLN A 44 -0.85 -5.33 14.60
CA GLN A 44 -1.96 -4.38 14.47
C GLN A 44 -2.02 -3.76 13.07
N PHE A 45 -0.89 -3.51 12.43
CA PHE A 45 -0.81 -3.00 11.08
C PHE A 45 -1.32 -4.00 10.05
N GLN A 46 -0.96 -5.28 10.18
CA GLN A 46 -1.51 -6.35 9.34
C GLN A 46 -3.03 -6.51 9.53
N ALA A 47 -3.51 -6.42 10.78
CA ALA A 47 -4.94 -6.37 11.07
C ALA A 47 -5.61 -5.14 10.42
N LEU A 48 -4.96 -3.98 10.42
CA LEU A 48 -5.44 -2.76 9.76
C LEU A 48 -5.58 -2.94 8.24
N VAL A 49 -4.57 -3.51 7.59
CA VAL A 49 -4.57 -3.78 6.13
C VAL A 49 -5.67 -4.78 5.75
N ARG A 50 -5.97 -5.75 6.62
CA ARG A 50 -7.08 -6.71 6.44
C ARG A 50 -8.47 -6.15 6.75
N GLY A 51 -8.57 -4.91 7.25
CA GLY A 51 -9.83 -4.29 7.66
C GLY A 51 -10.38 -4.81 8.99
N GLU A 52 -9.56 -5.47 9.79
CA GLU A 52 -9.94 -6.02 11.09
C GLU A 52 -10.03 -4.92 12.17
N ARG A 53 -10.79 -5.20 13.23
CA ARG A 53 -10.93 -4.32 14.39
C ARG A 53 -9.93 -4.71 15.48
N PHE A 54 -9.24 -3.72 16.02
CA PHE A 54 -8.32 -3.89 17.15
C PHE A 54 -8.29 -2.62 18.01
N LYS A 55 -7.91 -2.77 19.29
CA LYS A 55 -7.74 -1.64 20.20
C LYS A 55 -6.48 -0.86 19.82
N GLY A 56 -6.55 0.47 19.89
CA GLY A 56 -5.40 1.33 19.56
C GLY A 56 -5.28 1.71 18.07
N ARG A 57 -6.28 1.40 17.22
CA ARG A 57 -6.30 1.75 15.79
C ARG A 57 -5.94 3.20 15.50
N GLN A 58 -6.50 4.16 16.24
CA GLN A 58 -6.21 5.58 16.06
C GLN A 58 -4.75 5.93 16.41
N ALA A 59 -4.17 5.27 17.43
CA ALA A 59 -2.77 5.47 17.79
C ALA A 59 -1.85 4.91 16.70
N LEU A 60 -2.16 3.73 16.17
CA LEU A 60 -1.42 3.16 15.04
C LEU A 60 -1.53 4.04 13.79
N LEU A 61 -2.73 4.51 13.46
CA LEU A 61 -2.94 5.42 12.33
C LEU A 61 -2.09 6.69 12.45
N ARG A 62 -1.99 7.29 13.64
CA ARG A 62 -1.12 8.44 13.88
C ARG A 62 0.36 8.13 13.64
N LYS A 63 0.82 6.93 14.01
CA LYS A 63 2.21 6.48 13.77
C LYS A 63 2.49 6.27 12.28
N VAL A 64 1.56 5.69 11.53
CA VAL A 64 1.78 5.32 10.12
C VAL A 64 1.43 6.43 9.13
N ARG A 65 0.60 7.41 9.52
CA ARG A 65 0.16 8.53 8.65
C ARG A 65 1.30 9.27 7.94
N PRO A 66 2.45 9.55 8.57
CA PRO A 66 3.56 10.23 7.89
C PRO A 66 4.08 9.47 6.66
N TYR A 67 4.07 8.14 6.69
CA TYR A 67 4.54 7.28 5.60
C TYR A 67 3.62 7.31 4.37
N PHE A 68 2.35 7.68 4.55
CA PHE A 68 1.35 7.74 3.47
C PHE A 68 1.07 9.17 3.00
N SER A 69 1.84 10.17 3.46
CA SER A 69 1.62 11.58 3.11
C SER A 69 1.67 11.86 1.60
N GLY A 70 2.40 11.05 0.83
CA GLY A 70 2.45 11.13 -0.64
C GLY A 70 1.19 10.65 -1.37
N PHE A 71 0.25 10.01 -0.67
CA PHE A 71 -0.99 9.46 -1.26
C PHE A 71 -2.24 10.31 -0.96
N ASP A 72 -2.13 11.37 -0.16
CA ASP A 72 -3.27 12.24 0.24
C ASP A 72 -3.71 13.23 -0.87
N GLN A 73 -3.07 13.22 -2.05
CA GLN A 73 -3.33 14.15 -3.18
C GLN A 73 -4.15 13.55 -4.34
N GLY A 74 -5.15 12.72 -4.03
CA GLY A 74 -6.10 12.15 -5.00
C GLY A 74 -7.43 12.88 -5.07
#